data_AF-A0A973TAJ0-F1
#
_entry.id   AF-A0A973TAJ0-F1
#
_cell.length_a   1.000
_cell.length_b   1.000
_cell.length_c   1.000
_cell.angle_alpha   90.00
_cell.angle_beta   90.00
_cell.angle_gamma   90.00
#
_symmetry.space_group_name_H-M   'P 1'
#
loop_
_entity.id
_entity.type
_entity.pdbx_description
1 polymer ?
#
loop_
_entity_poly.entity_id
_entity_poly.type
_entity_poly.pdbx_seq_one_letter_code
_entity_poly.pdbx_strand_id
1 'polypeptide(L)'
;MVRIAVVVGSTRPGRRSRQVAEWVLERAGAHGGAEFGMLDVADFDLPLLDEPLPPSLGNYQQEHTKKWAAAVEAFDGFIFVTAEYNHSVPGALKNALDYIYAEWNNKAAG
;
A
#
# COMPACT_ATOMS: atom_id res chain seq x y z
N MET A 1 -1.03 -19.20 -5.32
CA MET A 1 -2.44 -18.75 -5.14
C MET A 1 -2.44 -17.23 -5.29
N VAL A 2 -3.52 -16.62 -5.78
CA VAL A 2 -3.58 -15.14 -5.91
C VAL A 2 -3.50 -14.51 -4.52
N ARG A 3 -2.65 -13.50 -4.34
CA ARG A 3 -2.46 -12.78 -3.08
C ARG A 3 -2.98 -11.36 -3.18
N ILE A 4 -3.87 -10.96 -2.28
CA ILE A 4 -4.48 -9.62 -2.27
C ILE A 4 -4.09 -8.88 -0.99
N ALA A 5 -3.57 -7.67 -1.12
CA ALA A 5 -3.25 -6.81 0.02
C ALA A 5 -4.42 -5.87 0.35
N VAL A 6 -4.80 -5.82 1.62
CA VAL A 6 -5.61 -4.73 2.18
C VAL A 6 -4.64 -3.62 2.60
N VAL A 7 -4.70 -2.47 1.92
CA VAL A 7 -3.76 -1.36 2.11
C VAL A 7 -4.36 -0.31 3.04
N VAL A 8 -3.68 0.01 4.14
CA VAL A 8 -4.07 1.09 5.07
C VAL A 8 -3.44 2.41 4.61
N GLY A 9 -4.25 3.34 4.09
CA GLY A 9 -3.73 4.55 3.46
C GLY A 9 -3.39 5.73 4.37
N SER A 10 -3.90 5.74 5.61
CA SER A 10 -3.58 6.81 6.56
C SER A 10 -2.40 6.43 7.44
N THR A 11 -1.53 7.39 7.76
CA THR A 11 -0.42 7.24 8.72
C THR A 11 -0.64 8.06 9.99
N ARG A 12 -1.78 8.75 10.14
CA ARG A 12 -2.01 9.60 11.32
C ARG A 12 -2.04 8.76 12.61
N PRO A 13 -1.42 9.26 13.71
CA PRO A 13 -1.65 8.70 15.03
C PRO A 13 -3.16 8.69 15.36
N GLY A 14 -3.67 7.59 15.92
CA GLY A 14 -5.09 7.44 16.23
C GLY A 14 -6.01 7.24 15.02
N ARG A 15 -5.47 6.95 13.83
CA ARG A 15 -6.26 6.64 12.62
C ARG A 15 -7.24 5.49 12.84
N ARG A 16 -8.46 5.64 12.31
CA ARG A 16 -9.47 4.56 12.26
C ARG A 16 -9.31 3.61 11.08
N SER A 17 -8.55 3.99 10.06
CA SER A 17 -8.37 3.20 8.83
C SER A 17 -7.81 1.81 9.11
N ARG A 18 -6.94 1.63 10.12
CA ARG A 18 -6.41 0.31 10.49
C ARG A 18 -7.50 -0.64 10.98
N GLN A 19 -8.38 -0.18 11.86
CA GLN A 19 -9.51 -1.00 12.35
C GLN A 19 -10.46 -1.39 11.22
N VAL A 20 -10.72 -0.47 10.29
CA VAL A 20 -11.53 -0.76 9.09
C VAL A 20 -10.81 -1.78 8.20
N ALA A 21 -9.49 -1.67 8.00
CA ALA A 21 -8.73 -2.63 7.22
C ALA A 21 -8.66 -4.02 7.86
N GLU A 22 -8.53 -4.11 9.18
CA GLU A 22 -8.63 -5.38 9.92
C GLU A 22 -10.00 -6.04 9.71
N TRP A 23 -11.08 -5.26 9.76
CA TRP A 23 -12.43 -5.75 9.44
C TRP A 23 -12.54 -6.23 7.99
N VAL A 24 -12.00 -5.48 7.01
CA VAL A 24 -11.99 -5.89 5.60
C VAL A 24 -11.21 -7.21 5.42
N LEU A 25 -10.05 -7.32 6.06
CA LEU A 25 -9.20 -8.52 6.00
C LEU A 25 -9.94 -9.76 6.53
N GLU A 26 -10.63 -9.63 7.66
CA GLU A 26 -11.46 -10.70 8.24
C GLU A 26 -12.55 -11.15 7.25
N ARG A 27 -13.29 -10.19 6.67
CA ARG A 27 -14.39 -10.47 5.74
C ARG A 27 -13.90 -11.12 4.45
N ALA A 28 -12.80 -10.62 3.89
CA ALA A 28 -12.21 -11.14 2.67
C ALA A 28 -11.67 -12.57 2.89
N GLY A 29 -10.98 -12.81 4.00
CA GLY A 29 -10.51 -14.13 4.38
C GLY A 29 -11.65 -15.15 4.55
N ALA A 30 -12.79 -14.74 5.12
CA ALA A 30 -13.96 -15.59 5.27
C ALA A 30 -14.66 -15.91 3.93
N HIS A 31 -14.62 -15.00 2.95
CA HIS A 31 -15.14 -15.25 1.61
C HIS A 31 -14.29 -16.26 0.83
N GLY A 32 -12.97 -16.23 1.03
CA GLY A 32 -12.02 -17.09 0.33
C GLY A 32 -11.83 -16.73 -1.14
N GLY A 33 -11.14 -17.60 -1.89
CA GLY A 33 -10.81 -17.42 -3.31
C GLY A 33 -9.45 -16.74 -3.58
N ALA A 34 -8.81 -16.20 -2.56
CA ALA A 34 -7.44 -15.68 -2.59
C ALA A 34 -6.81 -15.76 -1.20
N GLU A 35 -5.50 -15.59 -1.11
CA GLU A 35 -4.81 -15.32 0.14
C GLU A 35 -4.82 -13.82 0.39
N PHE A 36 -5.11 -13.40 1.63
CA PHE A 36 -5.18 -11.99 1.97
C PHE A 36 -4.09 -11.62 2.98
N GLY A 37 -3.48 -10.45 2.79
CA GLY A 37 -2.53 -9.85 3.72
C GLY A 37 -2.83 -8.36 3.92
N MET A 38 -2.09 -7.72 4.82
CA MET A 38 -2.23 -6.29 5.09
C MET A 38 -0.93 -5.56 4.79
N LEU A 39 -1.04 -4.38 4.18
CA LEU A 39 0.04 -3.42 4.02
C LEU A 39 -0.36 -2.11 4.69
N ASP A 40 0.24 -1.78 5.82
CA ASP A 40 0.00 -0.50 6.48
C ASP A 40 1.09 0.49 6.07
N VAL A 41 0.73 1.57 5.38
CA VAL A 41 1.70 2.57 4.90
C VAL A 41 2.51 3.15 6.08
N ALA A 42 1.94 3.18 7.29
CA ALA A 42 2.62 3.69 8.47
C ALA A 42 3.82 2.82 8.90
N ASP A 43 3.84 1.54 8.52
CA ASP A 43 4.88 0.58 8.94
C ASP A 43 6.18 0.73 8.11
N PHE A 44 6.15 1.50 7.02
CA PHE A 44 7.29 1.67 6.10
C PHE A 44 8.06 2.99 6.28
N ASP A 45 7.53 3.93 7.06
CA ASP A 45 8.15 5.23 7.37
C ASP A 45 8.73 5.94 6.13
N LEU A 46 7.96 6.01 5.04
CA LEU A 46 8.41 6.55 3.77
C LEU A 46 8.62 8.07 3.86
N PRO A 47 9.86 8.59 3.66
CA PRO A 47 10.10 10.02 3.46
C PRO A 47 9.35 10.54 2.23
N LEU A 48 9.25 11.86 2.06
CA LEU A 48 8.60 12.43 0.87
C LEU A 48 9.55 12.38 -0.33
N LEU A 49 9.29 11.44 -1.26
CA LEU A 49 9.95 11.29 -2.56
C LEU A 49 11.48 11.55 -2.53
N ASP A 50 12.22 10.79 -1.71
CA ASP A 50 13.66 11.04 -1.45
C ASP A 50 14.62 10.21 -2.31
N GLU A 51 14.11 9.47 -3.30
CA GLU A 51 14.93 8.82 -4.32
C GLU A 51 15.46 9.86 -5.33
N PRO A 52 16.73 9.76 -5.75
CA PRO A 52 17.33 10.72 -6.67
C PRO A 52 16.85 10.56 -8.12
N LEU A 53 16.23 9.42 -8.45
CA LEU A 53 15.78 9.07 -9.78
C LEU A 53 14.28 8.75 -9.78
N PRO A 54 13.57 8.97 -10.90
CA PRO A 54 12.17 8.59 -11.02
C PRO A 54 11.98 7.07 -10.84
N PRO A 55 10.90 6.64 -10.17
CA PRO A 55 10.64 5.23 -9.90
C PRO A 55 10.41 4.39 -11.16
N SER A 56 10.01 5.03 -12.27
CA SER A 56 9.84 4.37 -13.57
C SER A 56 11.14 3.77 -14.16
N LEU A 57 12.31 4.19 -13.65
CA LEU A 57 13.60 3.59 -14.01
C LEU A 57 13.93 2.32 -13.21
N GLY A 58 13.15 1.99 -12.17
CA GLY A 58 13.32 0.80 -11.34
C GLY A 58 14.63 0.76 -10.53
N ASN A 59 15.34 1.89 -10.42
CA ASN A 59 16.62 1.97 -9.73
C ASN A 59 16.47 2.57 -8.32
N TYR A 60 15.87 1.82 -7.41
CA TYR A 60 15.68 2.22 -6.02
C TYR A 60 16.97 2.09 -5.22
N GLN A 61 17.44 3.19 -4.63
CA GLN A 61 18.68 3.22 -3.88
C GLN A 61 18.45 3.05 -2.38
N GLN A 62 17.34 3.60 -1.87
CA GLN A 62 17.05 3.63 -0.45
C GLN A 62 16.44 2.31 0.04
N GLU A 63 16.79 1.93 1.26
CA GLU A 63 16.32 0.67 1.86
C GLU A 63 14.82 0.69 2.17
N HIS A 64 14.24 1.83 2.55
CA HIS A 64 12.78 1.94 2.74
C HIS A 64 12.02 1.76 1.42
N THR A 65 12.54 2.30 0.32
CA THR A 65 11.97 2.10 -1.03
C THR A 65 12.00 0.63 -1.42
N LYS A 66 13.16 -0.04 -1.27
CA LYS A 66 13.28 -1.47 -1.61
C LYS A 66 12.36 -2.35 -0.75
N LYS A 67 12.23 -2.04 0.55
CA LYS A 67 11.30 -2.75 1.45
C LYS A 67 9.86 -2.57 1.01
N TRP A 68 9.46 -1.35 0.67
CA TRP A 68 8.12 -1.07 0.19
C TRP A 68 7.85 -1.74 -1.15
N ALA A 69 8.78 -1.65 -2.10
CA ALA A 69 8.71 -2.33 -3.39
C ALA A 69 8.54 -3.84 -3.22
N ALA A 70 9.38 -4.49 -2.40
CA ALA A 70 9.29 -5.93 -2.15
C ALA A 70 7.96 -6.33 -1.48
N ALA A 71 7.45 -5.50 -0.57
CA ALA A 71 6.18 -5.75 0.10
C ALA A 71 5.00 -5.65 -0.86
N VAL A 72 4.97 -4.65 -1.73
CA VAL A 72 3.93 -4.49 -2.76
C VAL A 72 4.04 -5.58 -3.83
N GLU A 73 5.25 -5.94 -4.23
CA GLU A 73 5.49 -6.95 -5.27
C GLU A 73 4.98 -8.34 -4.86
N ALA A 74 4.93 -8.62 -3.57
CA ALA A 74 4.45 -9.89 -3.03
C ALA A 74 2.93 -10.14 -3.23
N PHE A 75 2.19 -9.17 -3.76
CA PHE A 75 0.75 -9.23 -3.99
C PHE A 75 0.40 -9.03 -5.47
N ASP A 76 -0.71 -9.65 -5.88
CA ASP A 76 -1.28 -9.64 -7.23
C ASP A 76 -2.45 -8.65 -7.38
N GLY A 77 -2.95 -8.11 -6.26
CA GLY A 77 -4.04 -7.13 -6.25
C GLY A 77 -4.20 -6.45 -4.89
N PHE A 78 -5.00 -5.39 -4.87
CA PHE A 78 -5.10 -4.49 -3.73
C PHE A 78 -6.54 -4.05 -3.44
N ILE A 79 -6.85 -3.93 -2.15
CA ILE A 79 -8.05 -3.27 -1.62
C ILE A 79 -7.59 -2.09 -0.79
N PHE A 80 -7.90 -0.86 -1.21
CA PHE A 80 -7.43 0.35 -0.54
C PHE A 80 -8.42 0.85 0.51
N VAL A 81 -8.01 0.83 1.78
CA VAL A 81 -8.73 1.47 2.88
C VAL A 81 -8.17 2.87 3.10
N THR A 82 -8.85 3.84 2.51
CA THR A 82 -8.45 5.26 2.54
C THR A 82 -9.30 6.09 3.50
N ALA A 83 -8.66 7.04 4.17
CA ALA A 83 -9.37 8.12 4.88
C ALA A 83 -9.55 9.31 3.94
N GLU A 84 -10.61 10.11 4.10
CA GLU A 84 -10.76 11.34 3.33
C GLU A 84 -10.04 12.51 4.02
N TYR A 85 -9.03 13.08 3.35
CA TYR A 85 -8.39 14.34 3.74
C TYR A 85 -8.64 15.40 2.67
N ASN A 86 -9.37 16.46 3.04
CA ASN A 86 -9.70 17.58 2.16
C ASN A 86 -10.28 17.12 0.81
N HIS A 87 -11.28 16.23 0.85
CA HIS A 87 -11.92 15.64 -0.34
C HIS A 87 -10.98 14.82 -1.23
N SER A 88 -9.90 14.28 -0.67
CA SER A 88 -8.95 13.41 -1.39
C SER A 88 -8.42 12.30 -0.50
N VAL A 89 -7.55 11.46 -1.05
CA VAL A 89 -6.77 10.45 -0.32
C VAL A 89 -5.69 11.12 0.54
N PRO A 90 -5.19 10.44 1.60
CA PRO A 90 -4.10 10.98 2.40
C PRO A 90 -2.84 11.20 1.55
N GLY A 91 -2.12 12.30 1.79
CA GLY A 91 -0.84 12.56 1.13
C GLY A 91 0.17 11.42 1.31
N ALA A 92 0.15 10.74 2.47
CA ALA A 92 0.97 9.56 2.72
C ALA A 92 0.63 8.39 1.79
N LEU A 93 -0.65 8.14 1.50
CA LEU A 93 -1.04 7.11 0.53
C LEU A 93 -0.58 7.49 -0.87
N LYS A 94 -0.77 8.74 -1.28
CA LYS A 94 -0.29 9.21 -2.60
C LYS A 94 1.23 9.10 -2.72
N ASN A 95 1.97 9.47 -1.68
CA ASN A 95 3.42 9.30 -1.62
C ASN A 95 3.82 7.83 -1.76
N ALA A 96 3.18 6.93 -1.01
CA ALA A 96 3.46 5.49 -1.10
C ALA A 96 3.18 4.91 -2.51
N LEU A 97 2.12 5.38 -3.17
CA LEU A 97 1.83 4.99 -4.56
C LEU A 97 2.88 5.52 -5.53
N ASP A 98 3.29 6.78 -5.38
CA ASP A 98 4.29 7.43 -6.24
C ASP A 98 5.73 6.96 -5.97
N TYR A 99 5.95 6.26 -4.87
CA TYR A 99 7.28 5.84 -4.43
C TYR A 99 7.93 4.79 -5.33
N ILE A 100 7.09 3.99 -5.98
CA ILE A 100 7.47 2.84 -6.80
C ILE A 100 6.58 2.82 -8.05
N TYR A 101 6.95 2.03 -9.06
CA TYR A 101 6.27 2.10 -10.36
C TYR A 101 5.91 0.72 -10.91
N ALA A 102 6.91 -0.13 -11.15
CA ALA A 102 6.71 -1.40 -11.84
C ALA A 102 5.81 -2.36 -11.05
N GLU A 103 5.88 -2.27 -9.73
CA GLU A 103 5.22 -3.13 -8.75
C GLU A 103 3.69 -3.00 -8.77
N TRP A 104 3.15 -1.93 -9.34
CA TRP A 104 1.70 -1.72 -9.48
C TRP A 104 1.15 -2.24 -10.82
N ASN A 105 2.02 -2.47 -11.80
CA ASN A 105 1.58 -2.72 -13.18
C ASN A 105 0.85 -4.06 -13.31
N ASN A 106 -0.24 -4.06 -14.07
CA ASN A 106 -1.07 -5.23 -14.37
C ASN A 106 -1.70 -5.91 -13.14
N LYS A 107 -1.83 -5.20 -12.01
CA LYS A 107 -2.48 -5.69 -10.79
C LYS A 107 -3.84 -5.04 -10.60
N ALA A 108 -4.80 -5.81 -10.09
CA ALA A 108 -6.15 -5.31 -9.82
C ALA A 108 -6.17 -4.40 -8.58
N ALA A 109 -7.00 -3.35 -8.60
CA ALA A 109 -7.17 -2.42 -7.48
C ALA A 109 -8.65 -2.07 -7.28
N GLY A 110 -9.07 -1.97 -6.02
CA GLY A 110 -10.42 -1.56 -5.62
C GLY A 110 -10.45 -0.86 -4.27
#